data_AF-M8CX21-F1
#
_entry.id   AF-M8CX21-F1
#
_cell.length_a   1.000
_cell.length_b   1.000
_cell.length_c   1.000
_cell.angle_alpha   90.00
_cell.angle_beta   90.00
_cell.angle_gamma   90.00
#
_symmetry.space_group_name_H-M   'P 1'
#
loop_
_entity.id
_entity.type
_entity.pdbx_description
1 polymer ?
#
loop_
_entity_poly.entity_id
_entity_poly.type
_entity_poly.pdbx_seq_one_letter_code
_entity_poly.pdbx_strand_id
1 'polypeptide(L)'
;MKVFDIKRNDECLCGSGKKYKKCCMTRVEQIEREILSLLTKETFILSEEREFIRVISILYGIDLSETKDYLNVEKLSKLIKDTWTKEENFSQADIIRKLEEIALFIFKDERLKDLRIPGNILIGINFEDDAEVEKKIDKLISSMINDQFLIENYLLEISYALQNYKFDEKELQNLFHLIGLAISDKYESLLRVIIVATMLEVSEALEKIKNISENDEEREKKFFEIVAKYPSFNEYISSKMLDTIEEDLNKVFKEQIDVPFLIAYLFFLKFYLIGLELYLLEKSSIDSAKNLTYYILDEILREPLILKKAYESILDSLYAKTEKVDDKNVKESFEKVLAFLDMPPTEQRIEIFKKLLLINIFGYLRTFPKYIEEIDETVEIEALVSNEFFNKYTSYLESNHLIKESNLLKKFYYDFKNKMNNLNKIAPLILEKIKSLTT
;
A
#
# COMPACT_ATOMS: atom_id res chain seq x y z
N MET A 1 -7.58 20.39 -18.86
CA MET A 1 -7.61 20.21 -17.39
C MET A 1 -6.28 20.69 -16.86
N LYS A 2 -6.23 21.43 -15.74
CA LYS A 2 -4.96 21.73 -15.06
C LYS A 2 -4.74 20.63 -14.05
N VAL A 3 -3.71 19.81 -14.23
CA VAL A 3 -3.50 18.65 -13.36
C VAL A 3 -3.07 19.08 -11.98
N PHE A 4 -2.19 20.06 -11.85
CA PHE A 4 -1.81 20.63 -10.57
C PHE A 4 -2.59 21.94 -10.32
N ASP A 5 -3.62 21.89 -9.47
CA ASP A 5 -4.35 23.08 -8.96
C ASP A 5 -3.92 23.49 -7.55
N ILE A 6 -2.62 23.35 -7.25
CA ILE A 6 -2.06 23.72 -5.96
C ILE A 6 -2.06 25.24 -5.74
N LYS A 7 -2.69 25.69 -4.64
CA LYS A 7 -2.73 27.10 -4.24
C LYS A 7 -1.64 27.42 -3.23
N ARG A 8 -1.34 28.71 -3.10
CA ARG A 8 -0.26 29.24 -2.24
C ARG A 8 -0.31 28.77 -0.78
N ASN A 9 -1.51 28.53 -0.24
CA ASN A 9 -1.72 28.16 1.16
C ASN A 9 -1.94 26.66 1.37
N ASP A 10 -2.01 25.87 0.30
CA ASP A 10 -2.21 24.43 0.36
C ASP A 10 -0.93 23.75 0.86
N GLU A 11 -1.05 22.50 1.30
CA GLU A 11 0.11 21.69 1.67
C GLU A 11 1.01 21.45 0.46
N CYS A 12 2.33 21.46 0.69
CA CYS A 12 3.30 21.28 -0.37
C CYS A 12 3.34 19.83 -0.86
N LEU A 13 3.39 19.65 -2.19
CA LEU A 13 3.45 18.33 -2.85
C LEU A 13 4.66 17.48 -2.45
N CYS A 14 5.69 18.07 -1.81
CA CYS A 14 6.83 17.32 -1.30
C CYS A 14 6.56 16.54 0.01
N GLY A 15 5.33 16.58 0.54
CA GLY A 15 4.98 15.85 1.77
C GLY A 15 5.54 16.44 3.07
N SER A 16 6.19 17.61 3.02
CA SER A 16 6.81 18.24 4.21
C SER A 16 5.81 18.76 5.27
N GLY A 17 4.51 18.74 5.00
CA GLY A 17 3.46 19.36 5.82
C GLY A 17 3.50 20.90 5.87
N LYS A 18 4.41 21.54 5.13
CA LYS A 18 4.50 23.01 5.04
C LYS A 18 3.57 23.53 3.96
N LYS A 19 3.12 24.79 4.12
CA LYS A 19 2.40 25.51 3.04
C LYS A 19 3.27 25.66 1.80
N TYR A 20 2.70 25.45 0.61
CA TYR A 20 3.41 25.49 -0.67
C TYR A 20 4.26 26.76 -0.86
N LYS A 21 3.69 27.95 -0.55
CA LYS A 21 4.42 29.24 -0.62
C LYS A 21 5.63 29.37 0.30
N LYS A 22 5.71 28.55 1.34
CA LYS A 22 6.81 28.51 2.32
C LYS A 22 7.76 27.34 2.08
N CYS A 23 7.58 26.63 0.97
CA CYS A 23 8.32 25.43 0.62
C CYS A 23 8.75 25.51 -0.86
N CYS A 24 8.27 24.61 -1.72
CA CYS A 24 8.78 24.47 -3.08
C CYS A 24 8.33 25.54 -4.08
N MET A 25 7.30 26.35 -3.77
CA MET A 25 6.72 27.32 -4.72
C MET A 25 7.78 28.24 -5.35
N THR A 26 8.70 28.80 -4.55
CA THR A 26 9.73 29.72 -5.06
C THR A 26 10.65 29.05 -6.08
N ARG A 27 11.00 27.77 -5.87
CA ARG A 27 11.86 27.00 -6.79
C ARG A 27 11.10 26.67 -8.07
N VAL A 28 9.85 26.23 -7.96
CA VAL A 28 8.99 25.95 -9.12
C VAL A 28 8.84 27.20 -10.00
N GLU A 29 8.49 28.35 -9.41
CA GLU A 29 8.34 29.62 -10.14
C GLU A 29 9.66 30.15 -10.72
N GLN A 30 10.80 29.81 -10.12
CA GLN A 30 12.11 30.14 -10.67
C GLN A 30 12.38 29.32 -11.94
N ILE A 31 12.24 27.99 -11.86
CA ILE A 31 12.43 27.09 -13.01
C ILE A 31 11.49 27.48 -14.16
N GLU A 32 10.22 27.72 -13.86
CA GLU A 32 9.22 28.11 -14.87
C GLU A 32 9.63 29.38 -15.61
N ARG A 33 10.06 30.41 -14.88
CA ARG A 33 10.51 31.69 -15.47
C ARG A 33 11.76 31.51 -16.32
N GLU A 34 12.72 30.72 -15.85
CA GLU A 34 13.97 30.48 -16.58
C GLU A 34 13.70 29.73 -17.88
N ILE A 35 12.92 28.64 -17.84
CA ILE A 35 12.52 27.87 -19.04
C ILE A 35 11.78 28.77 -20.04
N LEU A 36 10.76 29.52 -19.57
CA LEU A 36 10.02 30.45 -20.43
C LEU A 36 10.95 31.46 -21.08
N SER A 37 11.89 32.04 -20.33
CA SER A 37 12.83 33.05 -20.86
C SER A 37 13.77 32.50 -21.92
N LEU A 38 14.09 31.21 -21.88
CA LEU A 38 14.96 30.55 -22.85
C LEU A 38 14.19 30.16 -24.12
N LEU A 39 12.96 29.69 -23.98
CA LEU A 39 12.13 29.24 -25.11
C LEU A 39 11.45 30.41 -25.86
N THR A 40 10.99 31.45 -25.16
CA THR A 40 10.29 32.61 -25.78
C THR A 40 11.17 33.52 -26.63
N LYS A 41 12.51 33.37 -26.57
CA LYS A 41 13.42 34.15 -27.42
C LYS A 41 13.27 33.83 -28.90
N GLU A 42 12.69 32.67 -29.23
CA GLU A 42 12.71 32.13 -30.59
C GLU A 42 11.32 31.71 -31.12
N THR A 43 10.33 31.47 -30.25
CA THR A 43 8.98 31.01 -30.65
C THR A 43 7.85 31.58 -29.80
N PHE A 44 6.64 31.64 -30.38
CA PHE A 44 5.41 31.94 -29.64
C PHE A 44 4.94 30.68 -28.91
N ILE A 45 4.71 30.79 -27.59
CA ILE A 45 4.30 29.66 -26.75
C ILE A 45 2.77 29.56 -26.68
N LEU A 46 2.23 28.42 -27.11
CA LEU A 46 0.82 28.05 -27.06
C LEU A 46 0.37 27.68 -25.63
N SER A 47 -0.94 27.53 -25.43
CA SER A 47 -1.50 27.21 -24.11
C SER A 47 -1.06 25.84 -23.58
N GLU A 48 -0.97 24.84 -24.44
CA GLU A 48 -0.56 23.47 -24.08
C GLU A 48 0.92 23.43 -23.71
N GLU A 49 1.77 24.09 -24.50
CA GLU A 49 3.20 24.26 -24.21
C GLU A 49 3.44 24.99 -22.89
N ARG A 50 2.62 26.00 -22.56
CA ARG A 50 2.68 26.68 -21.26
C ARG A 50 2.31 25.75 -20.10
N GLU A 51 1.28 24.92 -20.26
CA GLU A 51 0.93 23.93 -19.23
C GLU A 51 2.03 22.86 -19.11
N PHE A 52 2.64 22.44 -20.22
CA PHE A 52 3.79 21.53 -20.20
C PHE A 52 4.95 22.11 -19.40
N ILE A 53 5.34 23.37 -19.66
CA ILE A 53 6.40 24.03 -18.91
C ILE A 53 6.06 24.09 -17.42
N ARG A 54 4.79 24.38 -17.09
CA ARG A 54 4.32 24.40 -15.70
C ARG A 54 4.45 23.03 -15.03
N VAL A 55 4.02 21.95 -15.70
CA VAL A 55 4.16 20.57 -15.21
C VAL A 55 5.63 20.25 -14.99
N ILE A 56 6.50 20.42 -16.00
CA ILE A 56 7.94 20.17 -15.88
C ILE A 56 8.58 20.98 -14.74
N SER A 57 8.17 22.23 -14.57
CA SER A 57 8.68 23.08 -13.48
C SER A 57 8.30 22.56 -12.10
N ILE A 58 7.11 21.95 -11.97
CA ILE A 58 6.71 21.24 -10.75
C ILE A 58 7.57 19.99 -10.56
N LEU A 59 7.69 19.13 -11.58
CA LEU A 59 8.44 17.87 -11.51
C LEU A 59 9.91 18.05 -11.10
N TYR A 60 10.54 19.17 -11.45
CA TYR A 60 11.94 19.44 -11.05
C TYR A 60 12.07 20.42 -9.87
N GLY A 61 10.97 21.07 -9.48
CA GLY A 61 10.95 22.14 -8.48
C GLY A 61 10.46 21.71 -7.10
N ILE A 62 9.67 20.64 -7.01
CA ILE A 62 9.32 20.04 -5.72
C ILE A 62 10.49 19.26 -5.14
N ASP A 63 10.64 19.28 -3.82
CA ASP A 63 11.78 18.70 -3.12
C ASP A 63 11.48 17.25 -2.75
N LEU A 64 11.59 16.35 -3.73
CA LEU A 64 11.44 14.90 -3.56
C LEU A 64 12.77 14.14 -3.62
N SER A 65 13.87 14.84 -3.89
CA SER A 65 15.17 14.20 -4.02
C SER A 65 15.77 13.86 -2.66
N GLU A 66 16.33 12.67 -2.56
CA GLU A 66 17.23 12.28 -1.47
C GLU A 66 18.64 12.85 -1.67
N THR A 67 18.95 13.36 -2.87
CA THR A 67 20.26 13.89 -3.25
C THR A 67 20.16 15.34 -3.74
N LYS A 68 21.11 16.20 -3.36
CA LYS A 68 21.10 17.60 -3.82
C LYS A 68 21.83 17.74 -5.16
N ASP A 69 21.32 17.09 -6.19
CA ASP A 69 21.83 17.31 -7.55
C ASP A 69 21.24 18.60 -8.15
N TYR A 70 22.11 19.36 -8.81
CA TYR A 70 21.76 20.65 -9.37
C TYR A 70 21.15 20.48 -10.77
N LEU A 71 19.90 20.93 -10.95
CA LEU A 71 19.23 20.96 -12.25
C LEU A 71 19.91 21.97 -13.17
N ASN A 72 20.37 21.53 -14.34
CA ASN A 72 20.80 22.42 -15.41
C ASN A 72 19.59 22.83 -16.26
N VAL A 73 19.05 24.01 -16.01
CA VAL A 73 17.85 24.53 -16.70
C VAL A 73 18.10 24.76 -18.19
N GLU A 74 19.31 25.17 -18.60
CA GLU A 74 19.64 25.35 -20.02
C GLU A 74 19.58 24.02 -20.79
N LYS A 75 20.16 22.96 -20.21
CA LYS A 75 20.09 21.60 -20.79
C LYS A 75 18.64 21.12 -20.86
N LEU A 76 17.86 21.37 -19.81
CA LEU A 76 16.44 21.03 -19.77
C LEU A 76 15.66 21.76 -20.88
N SER A 77 15.82 23.07 -21.02
CA SER A 77 15.14 23.85 -22.07
C SER A 77 15.53 23.38 -23.47
N LYS A 78 16.80 23.02 -23.70
CA LYS A 78 17.22 22.44 -24.99
C LYS A 78 16.50 21.12 -25.27
N LEU A 79 16.41 20.22 -24.30
CA LEU A 79 15.72 18.93 -24.45
C LEU A 79 14.22 19.10 -24.71
N ILE A 80 13.57 20.06 -24.06
CA ILE A 80 12.16 20.40 -24.30
C ILE A 80 11.99 20.84 -25.76
N LYS A 81 12.82 21.77 -26.23
CA LYS A 81 12.78 22.25 -27.60
C LYS A 81 13.00 21.14 -28.62
N ASP A 82 14.03 20.32 -28.41
CA ASP A 82 14.35 19.18 -29.30
C ASP A 82 13.22 18.14 -29.32
N THR A 83 12.44 18.03 -28.24
CA THR A 83 11.23 17.18 -28.17
C THR A 83 10.12 17.76 -29.03
N TRP A 84 9.73 19.02 -28.82
CA TRP A 84 8.63 19.65 -29.56
C TRP A 84 8.89 19.71 -31.06
N THR A 85 10.11 20.04 -31.49
CA THR A 85 10.46 20.09 -32.92
C THR A 85 10.32 18.72 -33.61
N LYS A 86 10.51 17.60 -32.87
CA LYS A 86 10.30 16.27 -33.42
C LYS A 86 8.82 15.93 -33.59
N GLU A 87 7.96 16.47 -32.72
CA GLU A 87 6.52 16.19 -32.68
C GLU A 87 5.71 16.94 -33.74
N GLU A 88 6.20 18.07 -34.26
CA GLU A 88 5.50 18.92 -35.26
C GLU A 88 5.00 18.17 -36.51
N ASN A 89 5.56 16.99 -36.82
CA ASN A 89 5.25 16.20 -38.02
C ASN A 89 4.66 14.82 -37.72
N PHE A 90 4.22 14.53 -36.50
CA PHE A 90 3.70 13.20 -36.16
C PHE A 90 2.35 12.94 -36.81
N SER A 91 2.24 11.82 -37.54
CA SER A 91 0.94 11.27 -37.91
C SER A 91 0.27 10.58 -36.72
N GLN A 92 -1.03 10.28 -36.80
CA GLN A 92 -1.70 9.47 -35.78
C GLN A 92 -1.03 8.10 -35.57
N ALA A 93 -0.52 7.48 -36.65
CA ALA A 93 0.21 6.23 -36.55
C ALA A 93 1.57 6.40 -35.83
N ASP A 94 2.23 7.55 -35.99
CA ASP A 94 3.46 7.85 -35.26
C ASP A 94 3.19 8.04 -33.76
N ILE A 95 2.08 8.68 -33.40
CA ILE A 95 1.67 8.84 -32.00
C ILE A 95 1.44 7.47 -31.36
N ILE A 96 0.67 6.58 -32.00
CA ILE A 96 0.40 5.23 -31.48
C ILE A 96 1.72 4.47 -31.27
N ARG A 97 2.58 4.43 -32.30
CA ARG A 97 3.90 3.78 -32.22
C ARG A 97 4.78 4.39 -31.13
N LYS A 98 4.68 5.70 -30.91
CA LYS A 98 5.42 6.39 -29.86
C LYS A 98 4.93 6.00 -28.47
N LEU A 99 3.61 5.93 -28.25
CA LEU A 99 3.04 5.47 -26.99
C LEU A 99 3.42 4.01 -26.69
N GLU A 100 3.44 3.13 -27.69
CA GLU A 100 3.93 1.76 -27.56
C GLU A 100 5.42 1.70 -27.16
N GLU A 101 6.28 2.52 -27.81
CA GLU A 101 7.70 2.62 -27.45
C GLU A 101 7.87 3.08 -25.99
N ILE A 102 7.09 4.10 -25.58
CA ILE A 102 7.14 4.65 -24.22
C ILE A 102 6.62 3.62 -23.20
N ALA A 103 5.54 2.89 -23.51
CA ALA A 103 5.02 1.83 -22.65
C ALA A 103 6.04 0.71 -22.45
N LEU A 104 6.74 0.29 -23.53
CA LEU A 104 7.84 -0.67 -23.45
C LEU A 104 9.03 -0.16 -22.64
N PHE A 105 9.35 1.14 -22.76
CA PHE A 105 10.38 1.79 -21.95
C PHE A 105 10.01 1.78 -20.47
N ILE A 106 8.82 2.28 -20.12
CA ILE A 106 8.31 2.29 -18.74
C ILE A 106 8.21 0.87 -18.18
N PHE A 107 7.81 -0.11 -19.00
CA PHE A 107 7.78 -1.53 -18.65
C PHE A 107 9.16 -2.06 -18.22
N LYS A 108 10.19 -1.83 -19.04
CA LYS A 108 11.53 -2.40 -18.86
C LYS A 108 12.37 -1.69 -17.80
N ASP A 109 12.04 -0.45 -17.49
CA ASP A 109 12.83 0.40 -16.60
C ASP A 109 12.41 0.21 -15.13
N GLU A 110 13.25 -0.45 -14.34
CA GLU A 110 13.00 -0.68 -12.91
C GLU A 110 12.86 0.64 -12.12
N ARG A 111 13.41 1.77 -12.59
CA ARG A 111 13.26 3.09 -11.94
C ARG A 111 11.84 3.65 -12.04
N LEU A 112 11.04 3.13 -12.98
CA LEU A 112 9.68 3.57 -13.29
C LEU A 112 8.64 2.49 -12.96
N LYS A 113 9.01 1.54 -12.11
CA LYS A 113 8.16 0.42 -11.69
C LYS A 113 6.98 0.86 -10.82
N ASP A 114 7.14 1.93 -10.06
CA ASP A 114 6.06 2.48 -9.21
C ASP A 114 4.95 3.17 -10.02
N LEU A 115 5.13 3.32 -11.34
CA LEU A 115 4.06 3.77 -12.24
C LEU A 115 2.99 2.72 -12.50
N ARG A 116 3.22 1.45 -12.14
CA ARG A 116 2.27 0.37 -12.45
C ARG A 116 0.98 0.54 -11.66
N ILE A 117 -0.13 0.12 -12.27
CA ILE A 117 -1.39 0.01 -11.53
C ILE A 117 -1.46 -1.32 -10.77
N PRO A 118 -2.27 -1.40 -9.70
CA PRO A 118 -2.59 -2.68 -9.06
C PRO A 118 -3.13 -3.69 -10.08
N GLY A 119 -2.50 -4.86 -10.19
CA GLY A 119 -2.85 -5.84 -11.23
C GLY A 119 -4.18 -6.54 -11.02
N ASN A 120 -4.77 -6.46 -9.83
CA ASN A 120 -6.15 -6.88 -9.57
C ASN A 120 -7.18 -6.13 -10.44
N ILE A 121 -6.86 -4.90 -10.89
CA ILE A 121 -7.70 -4.14 -11.81
C ILE A 121 -7.77 -4.79 -13.21
N LEU A 122 -6.76 -5.59 -13.57
CA LEU A 122 -6.67 -6.29 -14.85
C LEU A 122 -7.43 -7.63 -14.87
N ILE A 123 -8.10 -8.00 -13.76
CA ILE A 123 -8.88 -9.23 -13.71
C ILE A 123 -9.96 -9.23 -14.78
N GLY A 124 -10.09 -10.38 -15.44
CA GLY A 124 -11.08 -10.58 -16.47
C GLY A 124 -10.65 -10.08 -17.84
N ILE A 125 -9.51 -9.38 -17.98
CA ILE A 125 -8.90 -9.12 -19.30
C ILE A 125 -8.34 -10.43 -19.84
N ASN A 126 -8.76 -10.79 -21.07
CA ASN A 126 -8.13 -11.86 -21.83
C ASN A 126 -7.01 -11.24 -22.68
N PHE A 127 -5.76 -11.54 -22.35
CA PHE A 127 -4.60 -11.00 -23.05
C PHE A 127 -4.39 -11.59 -24.46
N GLU A 128 -5.19 -12.59 -24.86
CA GLU A 128 -5.09 -13.25 -26.16
C GLU A 128 -6.02 -12.63 -27.25
N ASP A 129 -6.93 -11.72 -26.88
CA ASP A 129 -7.84 -11.04 -27.82
C ASP A 129 -7.61 -9.52 -27.83
N ASP A 130 -6.85 -9.05 -28.83
CA ASP A 130 -6.48 -7.63 -29.00
C ASP A 130 -7.69 -6.68 -29.03
N ALA A 131 -8.80 -7.09 -29.66
CA ALA A 131 -9.97 -6.23 -29.79
C ALA A 131 -10.75 -6.12 -28.46
N GLU A 132 -10.72 -7.18 -27.65
CA GLU A 132 -11.26 -7.16 -26.29
C GLU A 132 -10.38 -6.34 -25.35
N VAL A 133 -9.05 -6.48 -25.49
CA VAL A 133 -8.05 -5.73 -24.72
C VAL A 133 -8.24 -4.24 -24.89
N GLU A 134 -8.29 -3.73 -26.13
CA GLU A 134 -8.43 -2.30 -26.39
C GLU A 134 -9.69 -1.71 -25.76
N LYS A 135 -10.84 -2.39 -25.90
CA LYS A 135 -12.11 -1.95 -25.29
C LYS A 135 -12.03 -1.91 -23.76
N LYS A 136 -11.28 -2.82 -23.14
CA LYS A 136 -11.11 -2.85 -21.69
C LYS A 136 -10.17 -1.76 -21.22
N ILE A 137 -9.09 -1.48 -21.95
CA ILE A 137 -8.21 -0.34 -21.70
C ILE A 137 -9.03 0.95 -21.74
N ASP A 138 -9.83 1.17 -22.78
CA ASP A 138 -10.68 2.37 -22.90
C ASP A 138 -11.64 2.53 -21.72
N LYS A 139 -12.24 1.42 -21.28
CA LYS A 139 -13.13 1.41 -20.11
C LYS A 139 -12.39 1.74 -18.81
N LEU A 140 -11.19 1.20 -18.61
CA LEU A 140 -10.35 1.49 -17.44
C LEU A 140 -9.95 2.96 -17.41
N ILE A 141 -9.46 3.49 -18.54
CA ILE A 141 -9.13 4.91 -18.68
C ILE A 141 -10.35 5.76 -18.34
N SER A 142 -11.51 5.45 -18.92
CA SER A 142 -12.75 6.19 -18.64
C SER A 142 -13.15 6.20 -17.17
N SER A 143 -12.82 5.13 -16.42
CA SER A 143 -13.08 5.05 -14.97
C SER A 143 -12.07 5.82 -14.12
N MET A 144 -10.86 6.04 -14.64
CA MET A 144 -9.73 6.65 -13.93
C MET A 144 -9.51 8.13 -14.28
N ILE A 145 -9.88 8.56 -15.49
CA ILE A 145 -9.52 9.87 -16.07
C ILE A 145 -10.04 11.07 -15.27
N ASN A 146 -11.13 10.89 -14.51
CA ASN A 146 -11.72 11.93 -13.69
C ASN A 146 -11.11 12.02 -12.28
N ASP A 147 -10.25 11.06 -11.91
CA ASP A 147 -9.52 11.10 -10.65
C ASP A 147 -8.25 11.94 -10.83
N GLN A 148 -8.37 13.23 -10.51
CA GLN A 148 -7.25 14.17 -10.59
C GLN A 148 -6.10 13.76 -9.65
N PHE A 149 -6.40 13.22 -8.47
CA PHE A 149 -5.36 12.81 -7.51
C PHE A 149 -4.54 11.64 -8.05
N LEU A 150 -5.18 10.71 -8.76
CA LEU A 150 -4.47 9.61 -9.42
C LEU A 150 -3.46 10.11 -10.46
N ILE A 151 -3.89 11.04 -11.33
CA ILE A 151 -3.02 11.61 -12.37
C ILE A 151 -1.89 12.44 -11.74
N GLU A 152 -2.20 13.25 -10.73
CA GLU A 152 -1.20 13.99 -9.95
C GLU A 152 -0.15 13.05 -9.35
N ASN A 153 -0.57 11.93 -8.73
CA ASN A 153 0.33 10.95 -8.15
C ASN A 153 1.27 10.34 -9.19
N TYR A 154 0.78 9.94 -10.37
CA TYR A 154 1.68 9.42 -11.42
C TYR A 154 2.72 10.43 -11.88
N LEU A 155 2.34 11.71 -11.97
CA LEU A 155 3.29 12.77 -12.29
C LEU A 155 4.30 12.96 -11.14
N LEU A 156 3.88 12.83 -9.87
CA LEU A 156 4.78 12.87 -8.72
C LEU A 156 5.73 11.66 -8.67
N GLU A 157 5.31 10.47 -9.10
CA GLU A 157 6.20 9.32 -9.25
C GLU A 157 7.26 9.55 -10.34
N ILE A 158 6.86 10.14 -11.49
CA ILE A 158 7.81 10.59 -12.52
C ILE A 158 8.76 11.63 -11.94
N SER A 159 8.25 12.59 -11.15
CA SER A 159 9.07 13.60 -10.47
C SER A 159 10.10 12.97 -9.55
N TYR A 160 9.69 12.01 -8.73
CA TYR A 160 10.58 11.29 -7.82
C TYR A 160 11.67 10.57 -8.62
N ALA A 161 11.31 9.85 -9.68
CA ALA A 161 12.27 9.14 -10.52
C ALA A 161 13.29 10.09 -11.17
N LEU A 162 12.82 11.18 -11.80
CA LEU A 162 13.66 12.19 -12.45
C LEU A 162 14.67 12.86 -11.50
N GLN A 163 14.33 12.94 -10.22
CA GLN A 163 15.15 13.59 -9.19
C GLN A 163 16.11 12.64 -8.46
N ASN A 164 15.89 11.33 -8.53
CA ASN A 164 16.66 10.34 -7.77
C ASN A 164 17.46 9.38 -8.67
N TYR A 165 17.20 9.37 -9.98
CA TYR A 165 17.91 8.51 -10.93
C TYR A 165 18.44 9.28 -12.15
N LYS A 166 19.51 8.77 -12.76
CA LYS A 166 20.13 9.36 -13.95
C LYS A 166 19.49 8.83 -15.21
N PHE A 167 18.70 9.65 -15.90
CA PHE A 167 18.16 9.35 -17.21
C PHE A 167 19.04 9.91 -18.33
N ASP A 168 19.17 9.16 -19.43
CA ASP A 168 19.79 9.66 -20.65
C ASP A 168 18.85 10.60 -21.44
N GLU A 169 19.38 11.24 -22.49
CA GLU A 169 18.58 12.21 -23.26
C GLU A 169 17.40 11.57 -24.00
N LYS A 170 17.51 10.31 -24.45
CA LYS A 170 16.42 9.60 -25.12
C LYS A 170 15.33 9.26 -24.12
N GLU A 171 15.69 8.80 -22.92
CA GLU A 171 14.74 8.47 -21.86
C GLU A 171 13.99 9.71 -21.37
N LEU A 172 14.69 10.83 -21.16
CA LEU A 172 14.08 12.12 -20.84
C LEU A 172 13.12 12.58 -21.94
N GLN A 173 13.53 12.44 -23.20
CA GLN A 173 12.65 12.74 -24.34
C GLN A 173 11.39 11.87 -24.31
N ASN A 174 11.48 10.56 -24.04
CA ASN A 174 10.31 9.69 -23.95
C ASN A 174 9.32 10.16 -22.87
N LEU A 175 9.81 10.54 -21.68
CA LEU A 175 8.97 11.08 -20.62
C LEU A 175 8.35 12.43 -21.01
N PHE A 176 9.09 13.30 -21.69
CA PHE A 176 8.58 14.59 -22.15
C PHE A 176 7.52 14.43 -23.24
N HIS A 177 7.71 13.52 -24.20
CA HIS A 177 6.69 13.21 -25.20
C HIS A 177 5.41 12.70 -24.52
N LEU A 178 5.54 11.81 -23.53
CA LEU A 178 4.40 11.31 -22.78
C LEU A 178 3.62 12.44 -22.09
N ILE A 179 4.32 13.33 -21.38
CA ILE A 179 3.71 14.46 -20.68
C ILE A 179 3.06 15.43 -21.68
N GLY A 180 3.71 15.70 -22.81
CA GLY A 180 3.17 16.55 -23.88
C GLY A 180 1.85 16.00 -24.42
N LEU A 181 1.86 14.75 -24.88
CA LEU A 181 0.66 14.07 -25.40
C LEU A 181 -0.45 13.99 -24.34
N ALA A 182 -0.10 13.67 -23.10
CA ALA A 182 -1.04 13.63 -21.99
C ALA A 182 -1.70 15.00 -21.75
N ILE A 183 -0.99 16.11 -21.87
CA ILE A 183 -1.61 17.43 -21.71
C ILE A 183 -2.61 17.70 -22.84
N SER A 184 -2.27 17.36 -24.09
CA SER A 184 -3.12 17.59 -25.25
C SER A 184 -4.39 16.74 -25.24
N ASP A 185 -4.33 15.51 -24.72
CA ASP A 185 -5.47 14.58 -24.67
C ASP A 185 -6.15 14.47 -23.30
N LYS A 186 -5.83 15.39 -22.37
CA LYS A 186 -6.35 15.39 -21.00
C LYS A 186 -5.99 14.13 -20.19
N TYR A 187 -4.81 13.58 -20.43
CA TYR A 187 -4.09 12.53 -19.70
C TYR A 187 -4.54 11.11 -20.04
N GLU A 188 -5.26 10.94 -21.15
CA GLU A 188 -5.62 9.60 -21.66
C GLU A 188 -4.35 8.83 -22.07
N SER A 189 -3.40 9.47 -22.76
CA SER A 189 -2.13 8.87 -23.16
C SER A 189 -1.30 8.41 -21.96
N LEU A 190 -1.26 9.20 -20.88
CA LEU A 190 -0.54 8.84 -19.65
C LEU A 190 -1.11 7.56 -19.05
N LEU A 191 -2.42 7.52 -18.84
CA LEU A 191 -3.09 6.34 -18.28
C LEU A 191 -2.96 5.12 -19.19
N ARG A 192 -3.11 5.30 -20.51
CA ARG A 192 -2.95 4.21 -21.49
C ARG A 192 -1.56 3.59 -21.37
N VAL A 193 -0.52 4.40 -21.40
CA VAL A 193 0.87 3.93 -21.32
C VAL A 193 1.14 3.17 -20.02
N ILE A 194 0.62 3.68 -18.89
CA ILE A 194 0.74 3.03 -17.59
C ILE A 194 0.01 1.68 -17.55
N ILE A 195 -1.22 1.63 -18.05
CA ILE A 195 -2.02 0.40 -18.13
C ILE A 195 -1.30 -0.62 -19.02
N VAL A 196 -0.87 -0.23 -20.21
CA VAL A 196 -0.16 -1.12 -21.15
C VAL A 196 1.15 -1.62 -20.55
N ALA A 197 1.93 -0.77 -19.88
CA ALA A 197 3.14 -1.20 -19.19
C ALA A 197 2.85 -2.23 -18.08
N THR A 198 1.73 -2.06 -17.37
CA THR A 198 1.26 -3.03 -16.37
C THR A 198 0.80 -4.35 -17.01
N MET A 199 0.14 -4.28 -18.16
CA MET A 199 -0.26 -5.46 -18.92
C MET A 199 0.97 -6.23 -19.43
N LEU A 200 1.99 -5.53 -19.93
CA LEU A 200 3.26 -6.14 -20.34
C LEU A 200 3.94 -6.87 -19.17
N GLU A 201 3.89 -6.29 -17.97
CA GLU A 201 4.39 -6.94 -16.74
C GLU A 201 3.67 -8.26 -16.44
N VAL A 202 2.34 -8.23 -16.44
CA VAL A 202 1.53 -9.43 -16.20
C VAL A 202 1.76 -10.48 -17.28
N SER A 203 1.81 -10.08 -18.55
CA SER A 203 2.06 -10.98 -19.68
C SER A 203 3.44 -11.61 -19.61
N GLU A 204 4.51 -10.85 -19.31
CA GLU A 204 5.87 -11.39 -19.17
C GLU A 204 5.94 -12.41 -18.01
N ALA A 205 5.30 -12.12 -16.88
CA ALA A 205 5.24 -13.04 -15.76
C ALA A 205 4.49 -14.34 -16.12
N LEU A 206 3.35 -14.23 -16.80
CA LEU A 206 2.59 -15.39 -17.28
C LEU A 206 3.38 -16.25 -18.26
N GLU A 207 4.08 -15.63 -19.21
CA GLU A 207 4.97 -16.35 -20.14
C GLU A 207 6.10 -17.08 -19.40
N LYS A 208 6.73 -16.41 -18.42
CA LYS A 208 7.78 -17.04 -17.61
C LYS A 208 7.27 -18.25 -16.84
N ILE A 209 6.06 -18.17 -16.30
CA ILE A 209 5.43 -19.31 -15.59
C ILE A 209 5.11 -20.45 -16.56
N LYS A 210 4.54 -20.14 -17.75
CA LYS A 210 4.27 -21.14 -18.80
C LYS A 210 5.53 -21.90 -19.21
N ASN A 211 6.69 -21.25 -19.17
CA ASN A 211 7.98 -21.85 -19.51
C ASN A 211 8.62 -22.68 -18.38
N ILE A 212 8.04 -22.72 -17.18
CA ILE A 212 8.48 -23.63 -16.11
C ILE A 212 7.94 -25.03 -16.41
N SER A 213 8.83 -26.02 -16.52
CA SER A 213 8.46 -27.42 -16.75
C SER A 213 7.56 -27.93 -15.61
N GLU A 214 6.58 -28.78 -15.93
CA GLU A 214 5.69 -29.42 -14.94
C GLU A 214 6.46 -30.36 -14.00
N ASN A 215 7.55 -30.96 -14.49
CA ASN A 215 8.39 -31.88 -13.73
C ASN A 215 9.61 -31.21 -13.09
N ASP A 216 9.63 -29.87 -13.04
CA ASP A 216 10.74 -29.12 -12.44
C ASP A 216 10.65 -29.17 -10.91
N GLU A 217 11.64 -29.80 -10.26
CA GLU A 217 11.69 -29.91 -8.80
C GLU A 217 11.74 -28.54 -8.10
N GLU A 218 12.19 -27.48 -8.79
CA GLU A 218 12.23 -26.11 -8.27
C GLU A 218 11.06 -25.24 -8.79
N ARG A 219 10.00 -25.85 -9.34
CA ARG A 219 8.86 -25.12 -9.94
C ARG A 219 8.25 -24.08 -9.00
N GLU A 220 8.00 -24.47 -7.75
CA GLU A 220 7.39 -23.59 -6.74
C GLU A 220 8.29 -22.40 -6.40
N LYS A 221 9.58 -22.66 -6.17
CA LYS A 221 10.57 -21.61 -5.93
C LYS A 221 10.65 -20.62 -7.09
N LYS A 222 10.71 -21.12 -8.34
CA LYS A 222 10.71 -20.27 -9.55
C LYS A 222 9.42 -19.45 -9.68
N PHE A 223 8.28 -20.03 -9.34
CA PHE A 223 7.01 -19.31 -9.31
C PHE A 223 7.05 -18.16 -8.28
N PHE A 224 7.52 -18.41 -7.05
CA PHE A 224 7.64 -17.36 -6.02
C PHE A 224 8.64 -16.27 -6.40
N GLU A 225 9.76 -16.62 -7.04
CA GLU A 225 10.71 -15.64 -7.57
C GLU A 225 10.08 -14.72 -8.62
N ILE A 226 9.22 -15.26 -9.51
CA ILE A 226 8.46 -14.46 -10.47
C ILE A 226 7.46 -13.55 -9.76
N VAL A 227 6.68 -14.10 -8.82
CA VAL A 227 5.69 -13.32 -8.05
C VAL A 227 6.36 -12.18 -7.28
N ALA A 228 7.52 -12.42 -6.66
CA ALA A 228 8.26 -11.39 -5.94
C ALA A 228 8.85 -10.32 -6.87
N LYS A 229 9.23 -10.70 -8.10
CA LYS A 229 9.80 -9.78 -9.08
C LYS A 229 8.77 -8.84 -9.72
N TYR A 230 7.53 -9.28 -9.87
CA TYR A 230 6.47 -8.58 -10.61
C TYR A 230 5.29 -8.21 -9.71
N PRO A 231 5.30 -7.03 -9.05
CA PRO A 231 4.29 -6.64 -8.06
C PRO A 231 2.87 -6.58 -8.63
N SER A 232 2.68 -6.08 -9.85
CA SER A 232 1.34 -6.05 -10.44
C SER A 232 0.87 -7.45 -10.80
N PHE A 233 1.78 -8.32 -11.26
CA PHE A 233 1.45 -9.73 -11.42
C PHE A 233 1.10 -10.40 -10.08
N ASN A 234 1.78 -10.04 -8.99
CA ASN A 234 1.49 -10.54 -7.65
C ASN A 234 0.04 -10.21 -7.22
N GLU A 235 -0.39 -8.96 -7.42
CA GLU A 235 -1.77 -8.51 -7.17
C GLU A 235 -2.79 -9.21 -8.08
N TYR A 236 -2.45 -9.39 -9.36
CA TYR A 236 -3.29 -10.10 -10.34
C TYR A 236 -3.52 -11.56 -9.92
N ILE A 237 -2.44 -12.30 -9.63
CA ILE A 237 -2.53 -13.72 -9.27
C ILE A 237 -3.17 -13.91 -7.90
N SER A 238 -2.92 -13.00 -6.94
CA SER A 238 -3.59 -12.99 -5.63
C SER A 238 -5.09 -12.98 -5.81
N SER A 239 -5.59 -12.07 -6.64
CA SER A 239 -7.03 -11.90 -6.80
C SER A 239 -7.65 -13.06 -7.57
N LYS A 240 -6.95 -13.60 -8.59
CA LYS A 240 -7.37 -14.84 -9.27
C LYS A 240 -7.44 -16.04 -8.34
N MET A 241 -6.50 -16.16 -7.40
CA MET A 241 -6.52 -17.22 -6.40
C MET A 241 -7.61 -17.00 -5.36
N LEU A 242 -7.87 -15.75 -4.97
CA LEU A 242 -8.91 -15.45 -4.00
C LEU A 242 -10.30 -15.93 -4.48
N ASP A 243 -10.62 -15.69 -5.76
CA ASP A 243 -11.85 -16.17 -6.39
C ASP A 243 -12.00 -17.71 -6.35
N THR A 244 -10.88 -18.46 -6.28
CA THR A 244 -10.91 -19.93 -6.27
C THR A 244 -10.86 -20.54 -4.87
N ILE A 245 -10.43 -19.78 -3.86
CA ILE A 245 -10.27 -20.27 -2.48
C ILE A 245 -11.32 -19.72 -1.52
N GLU A 246 -12.33 -18.97 -1.98
CA GLU A 246 -13.33 -18.35 -1.09
C GLU A 246 -14.06 -19.36 -0.20
N GLU A 247 -14.48 -20.50 -0.78
CA GLU A 247 -15.10 -21.59 -0.01
C GLU A 247 -14.12 -22.25 0.98
N ASP A 248 -12.87 -22.39 0.57
CA ASP A 248 -11.79 -22.97 1.39
C ASP A 248 -11.47 -22.07 2.59
N LEU A 249 -11.41 -20.75 2.38
CA LEU A 249 -11.28 -19.75 3.43
C LEU A 249 -12.41 -19.85 4.45
N ASN A 250 -13.66 -20.02 4.00
CA ASN A 250 -14.81 -20.16 4.90
C ASN A 250 -14.75 -21.43 5.77
N LYS A 251 -14.10 -22.50 5.30
CA LYS A 251 -13.83 -23.70 6.11
C LYS A 251 -12.71 -23.42 7.12
N VAL A 252 -11.59 -22.88 6.67
CA VAL A 252 -10.44 -22.55 7.53
C VAL A 252 -10.82 -21.54 8.63
N PHE A 253 -11.66 -20.54 8.33
CA PHE A 253 -12.14 -19.57 9.32
C PHE A 253 -12.99 -20.17 10.45
N LYS A 254 -13.54 -21.38 10.29
CA LYS A 254 -14.30 -22.07 11.34
C LYS A 254 -13.40 -22.88 12.28
N GLU A 255 -12.18 -23.14 11.86
CA GLU A 255 -11.21 -23.89 12.63
C GLU A 255 -10.43 -22.96 13.56
N GLN A 256 -10.13 -23.45 14.76
CA GLN A 256 -9.21 -22.76 15.66
C GLN A 256 -7.77 -23.02 15.25
N ILE A 257 -7.03 -21.93 15.07
CA ILE A 257 -5.62 -21.85 14.75
C ILE A 257 -4.95 -21.16 15.94
N ASP A 258 -3.73 -21.59 16.26
CA ASP A 258 -3.00 -21.08 17.41
C ASP A 258 -2.53 -19.64 17.16
N VAL A 259 -2.69 -18.81 18.19
CA VAL A 259 -2.19 -17.44 18.23
C VAL A 259 -1.36 -17.27 19.49
N PRO A 260 -0.16 -16.66 19.42
CA PRO A 260 0.68 -16.46 20.59
C PRO A 260 -0.05 -15.62 21.65
N PHE A 261 0.01 -16.06 22.91
CA PHE A 261 -0.71 -15.39 24.00
C PHE A 261 -0.35 -13.90 24.11
N LEU A 262 0.92 -13.53 23.92
CA LEU A 262 1.37 -12.14 23.89
C LEU A 262 0.52 -11.28 22.94
N ILE A 263 0.19 -11.78 21.75
CA ILE A 263 -0.57 -11.02 20.75
C ILE A 263 -2.01 -10.85 21.20
N ALA A 264 -2.64 -11.92 21.69
CA ALA A 264 -3.98 -11.85 22.25
C ALA A 264 -4.03 -10.90 23.48
N TYR A 265 -2.98 -10.88 24.29
CA TYR A 265 -2.87 -10.03 25.46
C TYR A 265 -2.72 -8.54 25.09
N LEU A 266 -1.83 -8.21 24.15
CA LEU A 266 -1.68 -6.84 23.63
C LEU A 266 -2.99 -6.34 22.99
N PHE A 267 -3.66 -7.20 22.23
CA PHE A 267 -4.98 -6.91 21.66
C PHE A 267 -6.00 -6.62 22.75
N PHE A 268 -6.09 -7.49 23.76
CA PHE A 268 -7.02 -7.32 24.87
C PHE A 268 -6.80 -6.01 25.62
N LEU A 269 -5.55 -5.65 25.96
CA LEU A 269 -5.26 -4.39 26.67
C LEU A 269 -5.73 -3.16 25.90
N LYS A 270 -5.47 -3.11 24.57
CA LYS A 270 -5.93 -2.00 23.72
C LYS A 270 -7.44 -2.02 23.54
N PHE A 271 -8.02 -3.19 23.28
CA PHE A 271 -9.46 -3.36 23.10
C PHE A 271 -10.24 -2.92 24.34
N TYR A 272 -9.80 -3.35 25.53
CA TYR A 272 -10.40 -2.98 26.80
C TYR A 272 -10.36 -1.47 27.03
N LEU A 273 -9.19 -0.85 26.79
CA LEU A 273 -9.01 0.59 26.94
C LEU A 273 -9.94 1.39 26.01
N ILE A 274 -9.97 1.07 24.72
CA ILE A 274 -10.82 1.82 23.77
C ILE A 274 -12.30 1.56 24.04
N GLY A 275 -12.65 0.33 24.43
CA GLY A 275 -14.01 0.00 24.88
C GLY A 275 -14.48 0.89 26.04
N LEU A 276 -13.60 1.13 27.02
CA LEU A 276 -13.87 2.05 28.13
C LEU A 276 -13.98 3.51 27.68
N GLU A 277 -13.08 3.97 26.80
CA GLU A 277 -13.14 5.33 26.26
C GLU A 277 -14.47 5.58 25.52
N LEU A 278 -14.93 4.63 24.73
CA LEU A 278 -16.21 4.72 24.02
C LEU A 278 -17.41 4.69 24.96
N TYR A 279 -17.38 3.81 25.98
CA TYR A 279 -18.42 3.73 27.00
C TYR A 279 -18.56 5.04 27.78
N LEU A 280 -17.44 5.64 28.20
CA LEU A 280 -17.43 6.89 28.97
C LEU A 280 -17.84 8.12 28.16
N LEU A 281 -17.68 8.09 26.84
CA LEU A 281 -17.99 9.23 25.96
C LEU A 281 -19.41 9.18 25.35
N GLU A 282 -20.24 8.19 25.73
CA GLU A 282 -21.60 7.96 25.19
C GLU A 282 -21.65 7.98 23.64
N LYS A 283 -20.53 7.69 22.97
CA LYS A 283 -20.47 7.65 21.51
C LYS A 283 -21.00 6.30 21.02
N SER A 284 -22.31 6.16 20.98
CA SER A 284 -22.96 4.97 20.44
C SER A 284 -23.09 5.07 18.91
N SER A 285 -22.11 4.55 18.18
CA SER A 285 -22.40 3.95 16.87
C SER A 285 -21.67 2.61 16.75
N ILE A 286 -22.45 1.53 16.77
CA ILE A 286 -21.98 0.14 16.73
C ILE A 286 -21.34 -0.22 15.38
N ASP A 287 -21.63 0.55 14.31
CA ASP A 287 -20.93 0.43 13.02
C ASP A 287 -19.43 0.73 13.10
N SER A 288 -18.96 1.35 14.20
CA SER A 288 -17.54 1.53 14.48
C SER A 288 -16.82 0.28 14.98
N ALA A 289 -17.53 -0.78 15.40
CA ALA A 289 -16.90 -1.91 16.11
C ALA A 289 -15.97 -2.77 15.23
N LYS A 290 -16.36 -3.06 13.97
CA LYS A 290 -15.47 -3.75 13.02
C LYS A 290 -14.25 -2.91 12.69
N ASN A 291 -14.47 -1.62 12.40
CA ASN A 291 -13.39 -0.66 12.13
C ASN A 291 -12.46 -0.52 13.34
N LEU A 292 -13.00 -0.60 14.55
CA LEU A 292 -12.24 -0.55 15.80
C LEU A 292 -11.34 -1.78 15.96
N THR A 293 -11.86 -2.98 15.70
CA THR A 293 -11.06 -4.20 15.84
C THR A 293 -9.90 -4.25 14.86
N TYR A 294 -10.13 -3.84 13.60
CA TYR A 294 -9.05 -3.72 12.62
C TYR A 294 -8.09 -2.58 12.97
N TYR A 295 -8.59 -1.44 13.45
CA TYR A 295 -7.74 -0.35 13.93
C TYR A 295 -6.79 -0.78 15.06
N ILE A 296 -7.31 -1.49 16.07
CA ILE A 296 -6.49 -2.03 17.17
C ILE A 296 -5.46 -3.01 16.65
N LEU A 297 -5.89 -3.92 15.75
CA LEU A 297 -5.01 -4.90 15.17
C LEU A 297 -3.89 -4.24 14.37
N ASP A 298 -4.20 -3.25 13.53
CA ASP A 298 -3.23 -2.47 12.77
C ASP A 298 -2.26 -1.73 13.69
N GLU A 299 -2.73 -1.12 14.79
CA GLU A 299 -1.83 -0.49 15.76
C GLU A 299 -0.83 -1.45 16.40
N ILE A 300 -1.23 -2.71 16.62
CA ILE A 300 -0.36 -3.75 17.18
C ILE A 300 0.60 -4.29 16.12
N LEU A 301 0.09 -4.55 14.91
CA LEU A 301 0.86 -5.06 13.79
C LEU A 301 1.85 -4.03 13.21
N ARG A 302 1.71 -2.74 13.54
CA ARG A 302 2.76 -1.73 13.26
C ARG A 302 4.09 -2.03 13.93
N GLU A 303 4.10 -2.80 15.02
CA GLU A 303 5.33 -3.22 15.68
C GLU A 303 5.90 -4.44 14.92
N PRO A 304 7.07 -4.33 14.22
CA PRO A 304 7.54 -5.36 13.29
C PRO A 304 7.77 -6.72 13.95
N LEU A 305 8.14 -6.73 15.23
CA LEU A 305 8.28 -7.94 16.04
C LEU A 305 6.96 -8.70 16.15
N ILE A 306 5.85 -7.99 16.32
CA ILE A 306 4.52 -8.59 16.46
C ILE A 306 4.01 -9.05 15.11
N LEU A 307 4.14 -8.24 14.06
CA LEU A 307 3.77 -8.65 12.71
C LEU A 307 4.44 -9.95 12.32
N LYS A 308 5.76 -10.04 12.49
CA LYS A 308 6.55 -11.24 12.18
C LYS A 308 6.05 -12.45 12.95
N LYS A 309 5.95 -12.37 14.28
CA LYS A 309 5.47 -13.48 15.12
C LYS A 309 4.05 -13.92 14.79
N ALA A 310 3.17 -12.95 14.53
CA ALA A 310 1.78 -13.22 14.19
C ALA A 310 1.69 -13.98 12.86
N TYR A 311 2.47 -13.56 11.87
CA TYR A 311 2.53 -14.19 10.56
C TYR A 311 3.08 -15.61 10.64
N GLU A 312 4.26 -15.78 11.25
CA GLU A 312 4.90 -17.09 11.44
C GLU A 312 3.97 -18.06 12.19
N SER A 313 3.33 -17.63 13.28
CA SER A 313 2.42 -18.49 14.04
C SER A 313 1.19 -18.92 13.25
N ILE A 314 0.63 -18.04 12.40
CA ILE A 314 -0.52 -18.41 11.57
C ILE A 314 -0.09 -19.43 10.52
N LEU A 315 1.04 -19.23 9.84
CA LEU A 315 1.56 -20.18 8.84
C LEU A 315 1.90 -21.52 9.48
N ASP A 316 2.65 -21.53 10.59
CA ASP A 316 3.03 -22.76 11.31
C ASP A 316 1.81 -23.54 11.77
N SER A 317 0.78 -22.86 12.26
CA SER A 317 -0.44 -23.51 12.74
C SER A 317 -1.31 -24.02 11.58
N LEU A 318 -1.38 -23.30 10.45
CA LEU A 318 -1.99 -23.81 9.22
C LEU A 318 -1.26 -25.07 8.73
N TYR A 319 0.07 -25.05 8.69
CA TYR A 319 0.89 -26.19 8.31
C TYR A 319 0.67 -27.40 9.24
N ALA A 320 0.70 -27.18 10.55
CA ALA A 320 0.45 -28.24 11.54
C ALA A 320 -0.97 -28.83 11.45
N LYS A 321 -1.97 -28.02 11.09
CA LYS A 321 -3.35 -28.49 10.85
C LYS A 321 -3.42 -29.36 9.60
N THR A 322 -2.75 -28.98 8.52
CA THR A 322 -2.65 -29.80 7.30
C THR A 322 -2.11 -31.21 7.58
N GLU A 323 -1.15 -31.36 8.48
CA GLU A 323 -0.58 -32.67 8.84
C GLU A 323 -1.50 -33.53 9.71
N LYS A 324 -2.35 -32.91 10.54
CA LYS A 324 -3.17 -33.58 11.57
C LYS A 324 -4.61 -33.88 11.14
N VAL A 325 -5.10 -33.25 10.07
CA VAL A 325 -6.50 -33.40 9.63
C VAL A 325 -6.65 -34.66 8.76
N ASP A 326 -7.50 -35.58 9.23
CA ASP A 326 -7.83 -36.82 8.49
C ASP A 326 -8.81 -36.57 7.34
N ASP A 327 -9.68 -35.56 7.44
CA ASP A 327 -10.63 -35.22 6.37
C ASP A 327 -9.87 -34.58 5.20
N LYS A 328 -9.79 -35.35 4.10
CA LYS A 328 -9.10 -34.93 2.88
C LYS A 328 -9.58 -33.58 2.34
N ASN A 329 -10.88 -33.29 2.40
CA ASN A 329 -11.43 -32.04 1.86
C ASN A 329 -11.03 -30.84 2.73
N VAL A 330 -10.98 -31.02 4.05
CA VAL A 330 -10.55 -29.96 4.98
C VAL A 330 -9.05 -29.74 4.86
N LYS A 331 -8.28 -30.82 4.73
CA LYS A 331 -6.83 -30.77 4.48
C LYS A 331 -6.50 -29.98 3.20
N GLU A 332 -7.17 -30.29 2.08
CA GLU A 332 -7.00 -29.54 0.82
C GLU A 332 -7.34 -28.05 0.99
N SER A 333 -8.35 -27.70 1.80
CA SER A 333 -8.67 -26.30 2.10
C SER A 333 -7.55 -25.60 2.88
N PHE A 334 -6.93 -26.25 3.87
CA PHE A 334 -5.77 -25.69 4.58
C PHE A 334 -4.56 -25.52 3.66
N GLU A 335 -4.26 -26.49 2.81
CA GLU A 335 -3.15 -26.43 1.85
C GLU A 335 -3.29 -25.23 0.89
N LYS A 336 -4.48 -25.00 0.34
CA LYS A 336 -4.74 -23.86 -0.55
C LYS A 336 -4.61 -22.51 0.16
N VAL A 337 -5.16 -22.39 1.38
CA VAL A 337 -5.06 -21.13 2.16
C VAL A 337 -3.62 -20.87 2.59
N LEU A 338 -2.88 -21.92 2.97
CA LEU A 338 -1.45 -21.83 3.26
C LEU A 338 -0.67 -21.35 2.04
N ALA A 339 -0.83 -22.00 0.89
CA ALA A 339 -0.19 -21.60 -0.36
C ALA A 339 -0.54 -20.16 -0.77
N PHE A 340 -1.78 -19.72 -0.49
CA PHE A 340 -2.19 -18.34 -0.72
C PHE A 340 -1.44 -17.34 0.16
N LEU A 341 -1.26 -17.64 1.45
CA LEU A 341 -0.59 -16.76 2.40
C LEU A 341 0.94 -16.86 2.34
N ASP A 342 1.52 -17.95 1.87
CA ASP A 342 2.99 -18.09 1.82
C ASP A 342 3.64 -17.25 0.71
N MET A 343 2.84 -16.76 -0.25
CA MET A 343 3.29 -15.86 -1.31
C MET A 343 3.61 -14.43 -0.80
N PRO A 344 4.43 -13.66 -1.53
CA PRO A 344 4.76 -12.27 -1.18
C PRO A 344 3.51 -11.42 -0.87
N PRO A 345 3.57 -10.52 0.14
CA PRO A 345 2.37 -9.82 0.61
C PRO A 345 1.72 -8.96 -0.47
N THR A 346 0.39 -8.95 -0.47
CA THR A 346 -0.50 -8.06 -1.24
C THR A 346 -1.57 -7.52 -0.30
N GLU A 347 -2.30 -6.49 -0.72
CA GLU A 347 -3.39 -5.94 0.10
C GLU A 347 -4.38 -7.04 0.49
N GLN A 348 -4.80 -7.88 -0.46
CA GLN A 348 -5.80 -8.92 -0.18
C GLN A 348 -5.24 -10.01 0.74
N ARG A 349 -3.98 -10.44 0.58
CA ARG A 349 -3.35 -11.42 1.49
C ARG A 349 -3.23 -10.90 2.91
N ILE A 350 -2.83 -9.64 3.06
CA ILE A 350 -2.72 -9.00 4.37
C ILE A 350 -4.09 -8.91 5.03
N GLU A 351 -5.16 -8.58 4.29
CA GLU A 351 -6.52 -8.56 4.83
C GLU A 351 -7.02 -9.95 5.25
N ILE A 352 -6.74 -11.00 4.47
CA ILE A 352 -7.06 -12.38 4.86
C ILE A 352 -6.27 -12.82 6.10
N PHE A 353 -4.97 -12.51 6.16
CA PHE A 353 -4.13 -12.76 7.33
C PHE A 353 -4.70 -12.07 8.58
N LYS A 354 -5.04 -10.77 8.49
CA LYS A 354 -5.65 -10.03 9.60
C LYS A 354 -6.97 -10.64 10.05
N LYS A 355 -7.81 -11.06 9.10
CA LYS A 355 -9.09 -11.72 9.40
C LYS A 355 -8.90 -13.04 10.14
N LEU A 356 -7.97 -13.90 9.68
CA LEU A 356 -7.61 -15.14 10.38
C LEU A 356 -7.12 -14.86 11.80
N LEU A 357 -6.19 -13.92 11.93
CA LEU A 357 -5.62 -13.54 13.22
C LEU A 357 -6.70 -13.04 14.19
N LEU A 358 -7.59 -12.16 13.71
CA LEU A 358 -8.65 -11.57 14.54
C LEU A 358 -9.65 -12.62 15.02
N ILE A 359 -10.10 -13.52 14.14
CA ILE A 359 -11.03 -14.61 14.50
C ILE A 359 -10.41 -15.47 15.62
N ASN A 360 -9.12 -15.79 15.49
CA ASN A 360 -8.43 -16.63 16.46
C ASN A 360 -8.10 -15.90 17.77
N ILE A 361 -7.77 -14.60 17.74
CA ILE A 361 -7.67 -13.78 18.96
C ILE A 361 -9.00 -13.80 19.72
N PHE A 362 -10.13 -13.57 19.05
CA PHE A 362 -11.43 -13.61 19.71
C PHE A 362 -11.81 -15.01 20.18
N GLY A 363 -11.48 -16.04 19.40
CA GLY A 363 -11.61 -17.43 19.80
C GLY A 363 -10.85 -17.70 21.10
N TYR A 364 -9.59 -17.26 21.18
CA TYR A 364 -8.74 -17.39 22.35
C TYR A 364 -9.33 -16.66 23.57
N LEU A 365 -9.73 -15.39 23.43
CA LEU A 365 -10.29 -14.59 24.54
C LEU A 365 -11.62 -15.16 25.07
N ARG A 366 -12.40 -15.86 24.23
CA ARG A 366 -13.64 -16.52 24.66
C ARG A 366 -13.43 -17.79 25.48
N THR A 367 -12.20 -18.33 25.51
CA THR A 367 -11.88 -19.55 26.27
C THR A 367 -11.50 -19.29 27.73
N PHE A 368 -11.56 -18.04 28.19
CA PHE A 368 -11.31 -17.71 29.60
C PHE A 368 -12.48 -18.16 30.51
N PRO A 369 -12.20 -18.65 31.73
CA PRO A 369 -10.87 -18.85 32.34
C PRO A 369 -10.03 -19.92 31.63
N LYS A 370 -8.75 -19.60 31.41
CA LYS A 370 -7.85 -20.41 30.59
C LYS A 370 -6.52 -20.66 31.29
N TYR A 371 -6.00 -21.86 31.15
CA TYR A 371 -4.62 -22.18 31.50
C TYR A 371 -3.65 -21.52 30.50
N ILE A 372 -2.70 -20.75 31.01
CA ILE A 372 -1.66 -20.06 30.24
C ILE A 372 -0.34 -20.78 30.52
N GLU A 373 0.14 -21.54 29.52
CA GLU A 373 1.33 -22.39 29.63
C GLU A 373 2.57 -21.61 30.07
N GLU A 374 2.73 -20.37 29.59
CA GLU A 374 3.87 -19.52 29.91
C GLU A 374 4.01 -19.19 31.40
N ILE A 375 2.94 -19.23 32.16
CA ILE A 375 2.99 -18.92 33.61
C ILE A 375 2.47 -20.05 34.48
N ASP A 376 2.17 -21.21 33.88
CA ASP A 376 1.68 -22.43 34.56
C ASP A 376 0.49 -22.18 35.49
N GLU A 377 -0.47 -21.35 35.05
CA GLU A 377 -1.62 -20.95 35.87
C GLU A 377 -2.92 -20.85 35.03
N THR A 378 -4.05 -21.18 35.65
CA THR A 378 -5.38 -20.84 35.12
C THR A 378 -5.73 -19.41 35.50
N VAL A 379 -6.03 -18.60 34.49
CA VAL A 379 -6.21 -17.16 34.64
C VAL A 379 -7.61 -16.76 34.20
N GLU A 380 -8.26 -15.93 35.01
CA GLU A 380 -9.50 -15.23 34.68
C GLU A 380 -9.22 -14.03 33.78
N ILE A 381 -10.15 -13.67 32.91
CA ILE A 381 -9.92 -12.58 31.94
C ILE A 381 -9.67 -11.23 32.63
N GLU A 382 -10.29 -11.00 33.79
CA GLU A 382 -10.10 -9.80 34.61
C GLU A 382 -8.69 -9.71 35.21
N ALA A 383 -8.03 -10.84 35.44
CA ALA A 383 -6.68 -10.84 35.98
C ALA A 383 -5.65 -10.27 34.99
N LEU A 384 -5.95 -10.28 33.68
CA LEU A 384 -5.08 -9.73 32.63
C LEU A 384 -4.79 -8.23 32.80
N VAL A 385 -5.67 -7.45 33.44
CA VAL A 385 -5.41 -6.03 33.73
C VAL A 385 -4.71 -5.79 35.07
N SER A 386 -4.41 -6.84 35.84
CA SER A 386 -3.77 -6.73 37.16
C SER A 386 -2.25 -6.56 37.05
N ASN A 387 -1.66 -5.85 38.01
CA ASN A 387 -0.19 -5.70 38.08
C ASN A 387 0.48 -7.04 38.40
N GLU A 388 -0.20 -7.90 39.17
CA GLU A 388 0.30 -9.22 39.53
C GLU A 388 0.52 -10.09 38.30
N PHE A 389 -0.51 -10.25 37.47
CA PHE A 389 -0.42 -11.00 36.22
C PHE A 389 0.64 -10.41 35.28
N PHE A 390 0.62 -9.09 35.08
CA PHE A 390 1.61 -8.39 34.25
C PHE A 390 3.04 -8.68 34.71
N ASN A 391 3.31 -8.61 36.02
CA ASN A 391 4.64 -8.88 36.56
C ASN A 391 5.05 -10.35 36.35
N LYS A 392 4.14 -11.31 36.55
CA LYS A 392 4.40 -12.73 36.30
C LYS A 392 4.76 -12.98 34.84
N TYR A 393 3.93 -12.52 33.91
CA TYR A 393 4.14 -12.74 32.48
C TYR A 393 5.39 -12.02 31.95
N THR A 394 5.65 -10.80 32.42
CA THR A 394 6.89 -10.07 32.09
C THR A 394 8.13 -10.81 32.59
N SER A 395 8.07 -11.35 33.81
CA SER A 395 9.18 -12.13 34.39
C SER A 395 9.45 -13.42 33.59
N TYR A 396 8.38 -14.08 33.12
CA TYR A 396 8.51 -15.22 32.21
C TYR A 396 9.20 -14.86 30.89
N LEU A 397 8.79 -13.75 30.25
CA LEU A 397 9.42 -13.32 29.00
C LEU A 397 10.91 -13.03 29.21
N GLU A 398 11.27 -12.38 30.31
CA GLU A 398 12.66 -12.08 30.64
C GLU A 398 13.50 -13.32 30.93
N SER A 399 12.95 -14.28 31.70
CA SER A 399 13.65 -15.52 32.02
C SER A 399 13.88 -16.42 30.81
N ASN A 400 13.05 -16.29 29.77
CA ASN A 400 13.19 -17.01 28.50
C ASN A 400 13.93 -16.19 27.41
N HIS A 401 14.66 -15.14 27.81
CA HIS A 401 15.45 -14.29 26.90
C HIS A 401 14.63 -13.51 25.84
N LEU A 402 13.32 -13.35 26.05
CA LEU A 402 12.39 -12.58 25.19
C LEU A 402 12.36 -11.11 25.62
N ILE A 403 13.53 -10.46 25.65
CA ILE A 403 13.68 -9.10 26.18
C ILE A 403 12.95 -8.05 25.34
N LYS A 404 12.87 -8.23 24.01
CA LYS A 404 12.17 -7.28 23.13
C LYS A 404 10.67 -7.33 23.35
N GLU A 405 10.14 -8.53 23.52
CA GLU A 405 8.74 -8.83 23.82
C GLU A 405 8.35 -8.26 25.19
N SER A 406 9.18 -8.49 26.21
CA SER A 406 8.99 -7.92 27.56
C SER A 406 8.93 -6.39 27.51
N ASN A 407 9.90 -5.75 26.85
CA ASN A 407 9.93 -4.29 26.73
C ASN A 407 8.71 -3.73 25.98
N LEU A 408 8.26 -4.42 24.94
CA LEU A 408 7.07 -4.04 24.20
C LEU A 408 5.80 -4.15 25.07
N LEU A 409 5.66 -5.26 25.80
CA LEU A 409 4.54 -5.45 26.72
C LEU A 409 4.55 -4.38 27.81
N LYS A 410 5.70 -4.07 28.41
CA LYS A 410 5.86 -2.99 29.40
C LYS A 410 5.37 -1.65 28.85
N LYS A 411 5.81 -1.27 27.64
CA LYS A 411 5.38 -0.04 26.97
C LYS A 411 3.85 0.01 26.86
N PHE A 412 3.24 -1.03 26.28
CA PHE A 412 1.79 -1.10 26.10
C PHE A 412 1.02 -1.08 27.43
N TYR A 413 1.51 -1.81 28.43
CA TYR A 413 0.86 -1.93 29.73
C TYR A 413 0.95 -0.63 30.54
N TYR A 414 2.10 0.07 30.51
CA TYR A 414 2.23 1.37 31.16
C TYR A 414 1.38 2.44 30.48
N ASP A 415 1.32 2.45 29.15
CA ASP A 415 0.41 3.32 28.40
C ASP A 415 -1.05 3.04 28.79
N PHE A 416 -1.42 1.76 28.86
CA PHE A 416 -2.72 1.30 29.34
C PHE A 416 -3.02 1.82 30.75
N LYS A 417 -2.12 1.61 31.73
CA LYS A 417 -2.31 2.06 33.12
C LYS A 417 -2.40 3.58 33.23
N ASN A 418 -1.57 4.31 32.50
CA ASN A 418 -1.59 5.77 32.49
C ASN A 418 -2.95 6.29 31.98
N LYS A 419 -3.45 5.72 30.88
CA LYS A 419 -4.76 6.09 30.34
C LYS A 419 -5.91 5.68 31.26
N MET A 420 -5.88 4.48 31.82
CA MET A 420 -6.85 4.02 32.82
C MET A 420 -6.92 4.95 34.04
N ASN A 421 -5.76 5.38 34.56
CA ASN A 421 -5.69 6.33 35.67
C ASN A 421 -6.29 7.69 35.30
N ASN A 422 -6.09 8.15 34.05
CA ASN A 422 -6.70 9.38 33.57
C ASN A 422 -8.22 9.25 33.42
N LEU A 423 -8.71 8.12 32.90
CA LEU A 423 -10.14 7.86 32.77
C LEU A 423 -10.83 7.80 34.13
N ASN A 424 -10.22 7.14 35.13
CA ASN A 424 -10.74 7.13 36.50
C ASN A 424 -10.82 8.53 37.12
N LYS A 425 -9.88 9.43 36.78
CA LYS A 425 -9.92 10.84 37.22
C LYS A 425 -11.00 11.65 36.51
N ILE A 426 -11.35 11.29 35.27
CA ILE A 426 -12.29 12.02 34.42
C ILE A 426 -13.74 11.53 34.61
N ALA A 427 -13.95 10.27 35.02
CA ALA A 427 -15.30 9.72 35.21
C ALA A 427 -16.19 10.53 36.17
N PRO A 428 -15.70 11.04 37.32
CA PRO A 428 -16.49 11.94 38.17
C PRO A 428 -16.84 13.26 37.49
N LEU A 429 -15.92 13.83 36.70
CA LEU A 429 -16.12 15.09 35.97
C LEU A 429 -17.14 14.94 34.84
N ILE A 430 -17.17 13.80 34.16
CA ILE A 430 -18.18 13.47 33.15
C ILE A 430 -19.55 13.30 33.82
N LEU A 431 -19.64 12.56 34.93
CA LEU A 431 -20.87 12.41 35.72
C LEU A 431 -21.41 13.74 36.23
N GLU A 432 -20.54 14.65 36.67
CA GLU A 432 -20.91 15.98 37.11
C GLU A 432 -21.43 16.84 35.96
N LYS A 433 -20.79 16.74 34.79
CA LYS A 433 -21.22 17.43 33.56
C LYS A 433 -22.55 16.90 33.04
N ILE A 434 -22.79 15.59 33.09
CA ILE A 434 -24.09 14.98 32.76
C ILE A 434 -25.18 15.45 33.73
N LYS A 435 -24.90 15.44 35.04
CA LYS A 435 -25.84 15.96 36.05
C LYS A 435 -26.21 17.43 35.79
N SER A 436 -25.22 18.25 35.41
CA SER A 436 -25.44 19.66 35.05
C SER A 436 -26.21 19.89 33.76
N LEU A 437 -26.34 18.88 32.90
CA LEU A 437 -27.16 18.93 31.68
C LEU A 437 -28.60 18.42 31.92
N THR A 438 -28.82 17.72 33.03
CA THR A 438 -30.13 17.18 33.46
C THR A 438 -30.80 17.99 34.58
N THR A 439 -30.19 19.12 34.97
CA THR A 439 -30.78 20.17 35.82
C THR A 439 -30.90 21.44 35.00
#